data_AF-A0A3M0Y5H3-F1
#
_entry.id   AF-A0A3M0Y5H3-F1
#
_cell.length_a   1.000
_cell.length_b   1.000
_cell.length_c   1.000
_cell.angle_alpha   90.00
_cell.angle_beta   90.00
_cell.angle_gamma   90.00
#
_symmetry.space_group_name_H-M   'P 1'
#
loop_
_entity.id
_entity.type
_entity.pdbx_description
1 polymer ?
#
loop_
_entity_poly.entity_id
_entity_poly.type
_entity_poly.pdbx_seq_one_letter_code
_entity_poly.pdbx_strand_id
1 'polypeptide(L)' 'MVPLVAVSGAFAIPIVVIVFGAVRSMVVAAARERTRREIAAYIAEGAMTPEEGERLMAAGESKKPKGCF' A
#
# COMPACT_ATOMS: atom_id res chain seq x y z
N MET A 1 1.47 30.79 -26.19
CA MET A 1 2.17 29.56 -25.75
C MET A 1 1.82 29.16 -24.31
N VAL A 2 1.77 30.10 -23.36
CA VAL A 2 1.34 29.87 -21.96
C VAL A 2 0.01 29.11 -21.78
N PRO A 3 -1.08 29.35 -22.55
CA PRO A 3 -2.35 28.66 -22.31
C PRO A 3 -2.34 27.18 -22.72
N LEU A 4 -1.52 26.80 -23.70
CA LEU A 4 -1.43 25.40 -24.16
C LEU A 4 -0.75 24.50 -23.11
N VAL A 5 0.31 25.02 -22.48
CA VAL A 5 1.05 24.30 -21.42
C VAL A 5 0.21 24.16 -20.15
N ALA A 6 -0.61 25.17 -19.83
CA ALA A 6 -1.53 25.13 -18.69
C ALA A 6 -2.62 24.06 -18.86
N VAL A 7 -3.18 23.95 -20.08
CA VAL A 7 -4.21 22.93 -20.38
C VAL A 7 -3.59 21.52 -20.39
N SER A 8 -2.43 21.33 -21.00
CA SER A 8 -1.77 20.00 -21.00
C SER A 8 -1.29 19.59 -19.61
N GLY A 9 -0.79 20.53 -18.80
CA GLY A 9 -0.34 20.29 -17.44
C GLY A 9 -1.48 19.90 -16.49
N ALA A 10 -2.65 20.52 -16.66
CA ALA A 10 -3.83 20.23 -15.84
C ALA A 10 -4.36 18.80 -16.00
N PHE A 11 -4.19 18.18 -17.17
CA PHE A 11 -4.59 16.79 -17.40
C PHE A 11 -3.49 15.78 -17.08
N ALA A 12 -2.22 16.11 -17.30
CA ALA A 12 -1.12 15.19 -17.05
C ALA A 12 -0.93 14.87 -15.55
N ILE A 13 -1.01 15.88 -14.69
CA ILE A 13 -0.79 15.73 -13.24
C ILE A 13 -1.79 14.76 -12.59
N PRO A 14 -3.13 14.90 -12.75
CA PRO A 14 -4.07 13.98 -12.10
C PRO A 14 -3.94 12.54 -12.60
N ILE A 15 -3.65 12.35 -13.89
CA ILE A 15 -3.42 11.01 -14.46
C ILE A 15 -2.23 10.33 -13.76
N VAL A 16 -1.11 11.04 -13.64
CA VAL A 16 0.08 10.52 -12.95
C VAL A 16 -0.26 10.17 -11.51
N VAL A 17 -0.93 11.05 -10.77
CA VAL A 17 -1.27 10.80 -9.36
C VAL A 17 -2.19 9.58 -9.20
N ILE A 18 -3.19 9.42 -10.06
CA ILE A 18 -4.10 8.26 -10.04
C ILE A 18 -3.34 6.97 -10.32
N VAL A 19 -2.50 6.96 -11.35
CA VAL A 19 -1.70 5.77 -11.71
C VAL A 19 -0.74 5.40 -10.58
N PHE A 20 -0.01 6.36 -10.03
CA PHE A 20 0.88 6.11 -8.89
C PHE A 20 0.11 5.68 -7.64
N GLY A 21 -1.08 6.22 -7.40
CA GLY A 21 -1.97 5.78 -6.33
C GLY A 21 -2.43 4.33 -6.47
N ALA A 22 -2.83 3.93 -7.69
CA ALA A 22 -3.23 2.57 -8.01
C ALA A 22 -2.06 1.58 -7.93
N VAL A 23 -0.88 1.94 -8.45
CA VAL A 23 0.33 1.11 -8.34
C VAL A 23 0.71 0.91 -6.87
N ARG A 24 0.68 1.99 -6.07
CA ARG A 24 0.97 1.91 -4.63
C ARG A 24 -0.01 0.97 -3.91
N SER A 25 -1.31 1.05 -4.20
CA SER A 25 -2.29 0.19 -3.56
C SER A 25 -2.09 -1.29 -3.92
N MET A 26 -1.77 -1.58 -5.19
CA MET A 26 -1.42 -2.93 -5.64
C MET A 26 -0.18 -3.48 -4.94
N VAL A 27 0.90 -2.70 -4.86
CA VAL A 27 2.15 -3.13 -4.21
C VAL A 27 1.92 -3.40 -2.72
N VAL A 28 1.17 -2.53 -2.04
CA VAL A 28 0.85 -2.71 -0.61
C VAL A 28 -0.03 -3.95 -0.39
N ALA A 29 -0.99 -4.21 -1.27
CA ALA A 29 -1.83 -5.41 -1.20
C ALA A 29 -0.98 -6.68 -1.38
N ALA A 30 -0.13 -6.71 -2.42
CA ALA A 30 0.75 -7.84 -2.67
C ALA A 30 1.76 -8.09 -1.53
N ALA A 31 2.32 -7.01 -0.96
CA ALA A 31 3.21 -7.12 0.19
C ALA A 31 2.48 -7.70 1.42
N ARG A 32 1.26 -7.26 1.69
CA ARG A 32 0.45 -7.77 2.80
C ARG A 32 0.11 -9.26 2.64
N GLU A 33 -0.22 -9.70 1.43
CA GLU A 33 -0.47 -11.12 1.16
C GLU A 33 0.78 -11.98 1.39
N ARG A 34 1.94 -11.52 0.93
CA ARG A 34 3.22 -12.20 1.17
C ARG A 34 3.56 -12.29 2.66
N THR A 35 3.46 -11.18 3.38
CA THR A 35 3.72 -11.14 4.82
C THR A 35 2.77 -12.05 5.60
N ARG A 36 1.48 -12.14 5.23
CA ARG A 36 0.55 -13.11 5.86
C ARG A 36 0.98 -14.57 5.65
N ARG A 37 1.45 -14.89 4.45
CA ARG A 37 1.96 -16.24 4.14
C ARG A 37 3.25 -16.56 4.90
N GLU A 38 4.14 -15.59 5.03
CA GLU A 38 5.37 -15.72 5.79
C GLU A 38 5.10 -15.88 7.29
N ILE A 39 4.20 -15.08 7.87
CA ILE A 39 3.78 -15.21 9.27
C ILE A 39 3.22 -16.61 9.54
N ALA A 40 2.39 -17.14 8.63
CA ALA A 40 1.87 -18.51 8.77
C ALA A 40 2.98 -19.57 8.73
N ALA A 41 4.00 -19.40 7.88
CA ALA A 41 5.17 -20.27 7.86
C ALA A 41 5.97 -20.19 9.15
N TYR A 42 6.24 -18.97 9.67
CA TYR A 42 6.96 -18.79 10.94
C TYR A 42 6.23 -19.38 12.14
N ILE A 43 4.89 -19.32 12.15
CA ILE A 43 4.07 -19.99 13.17
C ILE A 43 4.17 -21.52 13.03
N ALA A 44 4.10 -22.04 11.80
CA ALA A 44 4.24 -23.48 11.54
C ALA A 44 5.63 -24.02 11.89
N GLU A 45 6.67 -23.22 11.68
CA GLU A 45 8.07 -23.52 12.04
C GLU A 45 8.33 -23.33 13.55
N GLY A 46 7.39 -22.74 14.29
CA GLY A 46 7.52 -22.47 15.73
C GLY A 46 8.47 -21.31 16.06
N ALA A 47 8.91 -20.54 15.05
CA ALA A 47 9.78 -19.37 15.22
C ALA A 47 9.01 -18.12 15.71
N MET A 48 7.68 -18.16 15.68
CA MET A 48 6.78 -17.09 16.12
C MET A 48 5.54 -17.69 16.78
N THR A 49 5.08 -17.09 17.89
CA THR A 49 3.81 -17.51 18.51
C THR A 49 2.60 -16.96 17.74
N PRO A 50 1.47 -17.68 17.69
CA PRO A 50 0.24 -17.19 17.05
C PRO A 50 -0.22 -15.82 17.58
N GLU A 51 -0.07 -15.59 18.88
CA GLU A 51 -0.46 -14.34 19.55
C GLU A 51 0.42 -13.16 19.12
N GLU A 52 1.71 -13.41 18.91
CA GLU A 52 2.63 -12.42 18.36
C GLU A 52 2.33 -12.13 16.89
N GLY A 53 2.02 -13.16 16.09
CA GLY A 53 1.61 -13.01 14.69
C GLY A 53 0.33 -12.19 14.53
N GLU A 54 -0.67 -12.41 15.39
CA GLU A 54 -1.92 -11.62 15.42
C GLU A 54 -1.63 -10.14 15.68
N ARG A 55 -0.79 -9.84 16.69
CA ARG A 55 -0.38 -8.47 17.01
C ARG A 55 0.39 -7.81 15.87
N LEU A 56 1.27 -8.56 15.19
CA LEU A 56 2.04 -8.05 14.05
C LEU A 56 1.13 -7.67 12.88
N MET A 57 0.13 -8.53 12.58
CA MET A 57 -0.87 -8.26 11.55
C MET A 57 -1.74 -7.04 11.90
N ALA A 58 -2.15 -6.91 13.16
CA ALA A 58 -2.97 -5.79 13.63
C ALA A 58 -2.21 -4.44 13.57
N ALA A 59 -0.91 -4.42 13.86
CA ALA A 59 -0.08 -3.21 13.82
C ALA A 59 0.02 -2.60 12.41
N GLY A 60 -0.07 -3.43 11.36
CA GLY A 60 0.00 -2.99 9.96
C GLY A 60 -1.27 -2.32 9.43
N GLU A 61 -2.39 -2.42 10.16
CA GLU A 61 -3.69 -1.86 9.74
C GLU A 61 -3.93 -0.44 10.29
N SER A 62 -3.20 -0.02 11.33
CA SER A 62 -3.48 1.20 12.10
C SER A 62 -3.03 2.50 11.42
N LYS A 63 -2.24 2.45 10.34
CA LYS A 63 -1.74 3.65 9.63
C LYS A 63 -2.47 3.85 8.30
N LYS A 64 -3.73 4.28 8.36
CA LYS A 64 -4.43 4.88 7.21
C LYS A 64 -4.20 6.40 7.27
N PRO A 65 -3.15 6.97 6.64
CA PRO A 65 -3.17 8.41 6.41
C PRO A 65 -4.40 8.67 5.53
N LYS A 66 -5.36 9.45 6.04
CA LYS A 66 -6.47 9.93 5.24
C LYS A 66 -5.85 10.72 4.09
N GLY A 67 -5.83 10.14 2.89
CA GLY A 67 -5.53 10.88 1.68
C GLY A 67 -6.60 11.96 1.56
N CYS A 68 -6.22 13.19 1.87
CA CYS A 68 -6.94 14.35 1.42
C CYS A 68 -6.67 14.43 -0.09
N PHE A 69 -7.71 14.19 -0.86
CA PHE A 69 -7.77 14.47 -2.30
C PHE A 69 -8.89 15.46 -2.50
#